data_AF-A0A1Q7YS61-F1
#
_entry.id   AF-A0A1Q7YS61-F1
#
_cell.length_a   1.000
_cell.length_b   1.000
_cell.length_c   1.000
_cell.angle_alpha   90.00
_cell.angle_beta   90.00
_cell.angle_gamma   90.00
#
_symmetry.space_group_name_H-M   'P 1'
#
loop_
_entity.id
_entity.type
_entity.pdbx_description
1 polymer ?
#
loop_
_entity_poly.entity_id
_entity_poly.type
_entity_poly.pdbx_seq_one_letter_code
_entity_poly.pdbx_strand_id
1 'polypeptide(L)' 'MQAFEAVLDKIGNRVAAFDVAAAQQAGDLMASRHKKGRPGELRDTMIAGIVLAQHAALATRNTAHFDDIPVTLIDPSTA' A
#
# COMPACT_ATOMS: atom_id res chain seq x y z
N MET A 1 10.91 19.60 -12.87
CA MET A 1 9.44 19.58 -12.94
C MET A 1 8.91 18.84 -14.16
N GLN A 2 9.36 19.10 -15.40
CA GLN A 2 8.85 18.44 -16.62
C GLN A 2 8.75 16.90 -16.58
N ALA A 3 9.77 16.21 -16.05
CA ALA A 3 9.76 14.74 -16.00
C ALA A 3 8.69 14.16 -15.08
N PHE A 4 8.32 14.88 -14.01
CA PHE A 4 7.27 14.45 -13.08
C PHE A 4 5.89 14.56 -13.72
N GLU A 5 5.60 15.70 -14.36
CA GLU A 5 4.35 15.91 -15.11
C GLU A 5 4.18 14.86 -16.21
N ALA A 6 5.23 14.56 -16.97
CA ALA A 6 5.19 13.54 -18.01
C ALA A 6 4.89 12.12 -17.47
N VAL A 7 5.24 11.84 -16.22
CA VAL A 7 4.87 10.57 -15.55
C VAL A 7 3.42 10.62 -15.10
N LEU A 8 2.97 11.73 -14.51
CA LEU A 8 1.58 11.90 -14.10
C LEU A 8 0.62 11.78 -15.29
N ASP A 9 0.94 12.40 -16.43
CA ASP A 9 0.15 12.29 -17.67
C ASP A 9 0.02 10.84 -18.14
N LYS A 10 1.10 10.04 -18.04
CA LYS A 10 1.08 8.61 -18.38
C LYS A 10 0.24 7.78 -17.41
N ILE A 11 0.22 8.15 -16.13
CA ILE A 11 -0.59 7.47 -15.11
C ILE A 11 -2.07 7.82 -15.29
N GLY A 12 -2.39 9.08 -15.59
CA GLY A 12 -3.74 9.59 -15.74
C GLY A 12 -4.55 9.45 -14.44
N ASN A 13 -5.82 9.08 -14.54
CA ASN A 13 -6.74 8.95 -13.39
C ASN A 13 -6.53 7.67 -12.55
N ARG A 14 -5.36 7.03 -12.65
CA ARG A 14 -5.02 5.78 -11.94
C ARG A 14 -4.17 6.02 -10.68
N VAL A 15 -4.34 7.19 -10.08
CA VAL A 15 -3.72 7.53 -8.79
C VAL A 15 -4.72 7.19 -7.70
N ALA A 16 -4.43 6.15 -6.92
CA ALA A 16 -5.24 5.78 -5.77
C ALA A 16 -5.13 6.83 -4.67
N ALA A 17 -6.26 7.33 -4.18
CA ALA A 17 -6.31 8.24 -3.04
C ALA A 17 -6.22 7.46 -1.72
N PHE A 18 -5.62 8.08 -0.71
CA PHE A 18 -5.76 7.66 0.68
C PHE A 18 -7.03 8.30 1.26
N ASP A 19 -8.18 7.69 0.97
CA ASP A 19 -9.48 8.16 1.41
C ASP A 19 -9.87 7.62 2.80
N VAL A 20 -11.12 7.87 3.22
CA VAL A 20 -11.63 7.42 4.53
C VAL A 20 -11.61 5.90 4.67
N ALA A 21 -11.91 5.16 3.61
CA ALA A 21 -11.92 3.69 3.66
C ALA A 21 -10.48 3.14 3.80
N ALA A 22 -9.54 3.69 3.03
CA ALA A 22 -8.13 3.35 3.15
C ALA A 22 -7.56 3.72 4.53
N ALA A 23 -7.96 4.87 5.08
CA ALA A 23 -7.54 5.32 6.41
C ALA A 23 -8.06 4.40 7.52
N GLN A 24 -9.30 3.93 7.43
CA GLN A 24 -9.85 2.98 8.39
C GLN A 24 -9.08 1.66 8.35
N GLN A 25 -8.85 1.09 7.15
CA GLN A 25 -8.07 -0.14 6.99
C GLN A 25 -6.64 -0.01 7.53
N ALA A 26 -5.98 1.13 7.27
CA ALA A 26 -4.65 1.42 7.80
C ALA A 26 -4.66 1.48 9.34
N GLY A 27 -5.63 2.15 9.94
CA GLY A 27 -5.76 2.25 11.40
C GLY A 27 -5.96 0.89 12.06
N ASP A 28 -6.84 0.06 11.51
CA ASP A 28 -7.10 -1.30 12.01
C ASP A 28 -5.85 -2.18 11.90
N LEU A 29 -5.12 -2.07 10.78
CA LEU A 29 -3.84 -2.76 10.58
C LEU A 29 -2.77 -2.30 11.57
N MET A 30 -2.63 -0.99 11.80
CA MET A 30 -1.69 -0.45 12.80
C MET A 30 -2.00 -0.98 14.19
N ALA A 31 -3.27 -0.96 14.60
CA ALA A 31 -3.70 -1.47 15.90
C ALA A 31 -3.40 -2.98 16.05
N SER A 32 -3.69 -3.77 15.01
CA SER A 32 -3.40 -5.21 14.96
C SER A 32 -1.90 -5.50 15.09
N ARG A 33 -1.06 -4.79 14.32
CA ARG A 33 0.40 -4.90 14.35
C ARG A 33 0.99 -4.50 15.71
N HIS A 34 0.47 -3.42 16.29
CA HIS A 34 0.89 -2.96 17.61
C HIS A 34 0.55 -4.00 18.69
N LYS A 35 -0.65 -4.59 18.65
CA LYS A 35 -1.04 -5.68 19.56
C LYS A 35 -0.16 -6.93 19.45
N LYS A 36 0.39 -7.19 18.26
CA LYS A 36 1.32 -8.29 17.99
C LYS A 36 2.79 -7.96 18.30
N GLY A 37 3.10 -6.74 18.76
CA GLY A 37 4.47 -6.31 19.05
C GLY A 37 5.34 -6.09 17.81
N ARG A 38 4.74 -5.93 16.62
CA ARG A 38 5.43 -5.72 15.35
C ARG A 38 4.91 -4.46 14.64
N PRO A 39 5.15 -3.25 15.18
CA PRO A 39 4.68 -2.02 14.54
C PRO A 39 5.29 -1.88 13.14
N GLY A 40 4.46 -1.49 12.17
CA GLY A 40 4.89 -1.23 10.79
C GLY A 40 5.25 0.24 10.56
N GLU A 41 5.95 0.53 9.46
CA GLU A 41 6.20 1.90 9.03
C GLU A 41 4.88 2.56 8.58
N LEU A 42 4.74 3.87 8.83
CA LEU A 42 3.50 4.61 8.59
C LEU A 42 3.08 4.60 7.13
N ARG A 43 3.98 4.92 6.20
CA ARG A 43 3.68 5.00 4.75
C ARG A 43 3.39 3.62 4.18
N ASP A 44 4.13 2.60 4.59
CA ASP A 44 3.82 1.21 4.19
C ASP A 44 2.43 0.80 4.68
N THR A 45 2.04 1.20 5.90
CA THR A 45 0.71 0.92 6.43
C THR A 45 -0.40 1.71 5.70
N MET A 46 -0.13 2.95 5.29
CA MET A 46 -1.06 3.72 4.45
C MET A 46 -1.26 3.07 3.08
N ILE A 47 -0.17 2.61 2.44
CA ILE A 47 -0.22 1.85 1.18
C ILE A 47 -1.03 0.56 1.37
N ALA A 48 -0.76 -0.19 2.44
CA ALA A 48 -1.52 -1.40 2.77
C ALA A 48 -3.02 -1.10 2.96
N GLY A 49 -3.37 0.00 3.63
CA GLY A 49 -4.76 0.43 3.79
C GLY A 49 -5.47 0.70 2.46
N ILE A 50 -4.79 1.36 1.52
CA ILE A 50 -5.31 1.57 0.14
C ILE A 50 -5.56 0.22 -0.54
N VAL A 51 -4.58 -0.68 -0.50
CA VAL A 51 -4.65 -1.98 -1.18
C VAL A 51 -5.79 -2.83 -0.61
N LEU A 52 -5.95 -2.84 0.72
CA LEU A 52 -7.02 -3.55 1.41
C LEU A 52 -8.40 -2.99 1.05
N ALA A 53 -8.55 -1.67 1.06
CA ALA A 53 -9.82 -1.01 0.73
C ALA A 53 -10.25 -1.21 -0.73
N GLN A 54 -9.29 -1.35 -1.64
CA GLN A 54 -9.55 -1.54 -3.08
C GLN A 54 -9.58 -3.02 -3.51
N HIS A 55 -9.30 -3.95 -2.60
CA HIS A 55 -9.11 -5.38 -2.90
C HIS A 55 -8.10 -5.63 -4.04
N ALA A 56 -7.02 -4.86 -4.06
CA ALA A 56 -6.01 -4.88 -5.11
C ALA A 56 -4.85 -5.84 -4.78
N ALA A 57 -4.06 -6.19 -5.81
CA ALA A 57 -2.74 -6.78 -5.63
C ALA A 57 -1.68 -5.67 -5.45
N LEU A 58 -0.62 -5.94 -4.70
CA LEU A 58 0.49 -5.01 -4.48
C LEU A 58 1.76 -5.51 -5.16
N ALA A 59 2.26 -4.74 -6.12
CA ALA A 59 3.59 -4.94 -6.68
C ALA A 59 4.64 -4.25 -5.79
N THR A 60 5.53 -5.00 -5.16
CA THR A 60 6.56 -4.46 -4.27
C THR A 60 7.74 -5.42 -4.13
N ARG A 61 8.96 -4.87 -4.02
CA ARG A 61 10.15 -5.63 -3.59
C ARG A 61 10.22 -5.74 -2.06
N ASN A 62 9.46 -4.94 -1.34
CA ASN A 62 9.47 -4.88 0.13
C ASN A 62 8.43 -5.83 0.74
N THR A 63 8.37 -7.07 0.28
CA THR A 63 7.30 -8.03 0.62
C THR A 63 7.14 -8.28 2.12
N ALA A 64 8.24 -8.26 2.88
CA ALA A 64 8.24 -8.47 4.34
C ALA A 64 7.38 -7.45 5.11
N HIS A 65 7.19 -6.24 4.60
CA HIS A 65 6.37 -5.22 5.28
C HIS A 65 4.87 -5.39 5.00
N PHE A 66 4.50 -6.31 4.11
CA PHE A 66 3.12 -6.55 3.68
C PHE A 66 2.74 -8.04 3.83
N ASP A 67 3.58 -8.85 4.48
CA ASP A 67 3.40 -10.31 4.60
C ASP A 67 2.21 -10.74 5.46
N ASP A 68 1.65 -9.81 6.25
CA ASP A 68 0.56 -10.03 7.19
C ASP A 68 -0.80 -9.51 6.69
N ILE A 69 -0.86 -8.95 5.48
CA ILE A 69 -2.12 -8.53 4.88
C ILE A 69 -2.62 -9.57 3.86
N PRO A 70 -3.93 -9.87 3.83
CA PRO A 70 -4.50 -10.92 2.99
C PRO A 70 -4.68 -10.47 1.53
N VAL A 71 -3.60 -10.06 0.86
CA VAL A 71 -3.62 -9.61 -0.54
C VAL A 71 -2.51 -10.28 -1.35
N THR A 72 -2.66 -10.33 -2.67
CA THR A 72 -1.61 -10.85 -3.55
C THR A 72 -0.43 -9.88 -3.59
N LEU A 73 0.75 -10.35 -3.16
CA LEU A 73 2.02 -9.63 -3.34
C LEU A 73 2.72 -10.13 -4.59
N ILE A 74 3.19 -9.19 -5.42
CA ILE A 74 3.94 -9.46 -6.65
C ILE A 74 5.31 -8.82 -6.50
N ASP A 75 6.38 -9.61 -6.46
CA ASP A 75 7.73 -9.07 -6.53
C ASP A 75 8.13 -8.89 -8.01
N PRO A 76 8.30 -7.65 -8.50
CA PRO A 76 8.62 -7.42 -9.91
C PRO A 76 10.06 -7.80 -10.28
N SER A 77 10.93 -8.11 -9.31
CA SER A 77 12.34 -8.48 -9.56
C SER A 77 12.58 -9.98 -9.67
N THR A 78 11.57 -10.80 -9.43
CA THR A 78 11.65 -12.26 -9.57
C THR A 78 11.18 -12.77 -10.93
N ALA A 79 10.87 -11.86 -11.85
CA ALA A 79 10.51 -12.13 -13.25
C ALA A 79 11.73 -12.18 -14.18
#